data_AF-U9TNJ3-F1
#
_entry.id   AF-U9TNJ3-F1
#
_cell.length_a   1.000
_cell.length_b   1.000
_cell.length_c   1.000
_cell.angle_alpha   90.00
_cell.angle_beta   90.00
_cell.angle_gamma   90.00
#
_symmetry.space_group_name_H-M   'P 1'
#
loop_
_entity.id
_entity.type
_entity.pdbx_description
1 polymer ?
#
loop_
_entity_poly.entity_id
_entity_poly.type
_entity_poly.pdbx_seq_one_letter_code
_entity_poly.pdbx_strand_id
1 'polypeptide(L)'
;MEVLYSLFLMEQAHQESLKKSDRIKGAYTNKVKNLKALAKEQRQAIIEWEKHKTGDKPVLEPLINQIQFSSQVPYWIDQKVEVVSGRKFRRFVINEEKAGIIRYALSLLNDDNGYMNVAATLNKEGIPRLDFVSNKKRSTRKDIWTNRAVNEFVNSDAIFGDLALYDNFYADKEFEYDGVKVSKKVGKRTHVENIPNYYPPVIDKKLVMGLRARANAKKKGRVAGRTTNTNLFQNLLFCGKCGDSMHLIQSKRTTNKGTYQRFYLVCYAARHKACDAKMIAYQELERELVKYLVMPINEAHLGDTSKVINEARNEKILELEGEIKGVEDQIDAYRQEMKNNKNLKPSIALTFLSELESDKEFKIHQLKELQLQKDKTIEYLESENVSSFDINTEEGRIAFKVAVKQRYAGFFVFTEDHAVMVFERTGAAEIFKVEIQNRRGKVMEPNRTADTITLFQEKLKYLKKLSENYKEGKLYELVKAYKVNDIDVFEEEYINRGLPQPLSYQRDFD
;
A
#
# COMPACT_ATOMS: atom_id res chain seq x y z
N MET A 1 -23.75 48.14 -9.81
CA MET A 1 -23.15 48.45 -8.49
C MET A 1 -22.58 47.20 -7.82
N GLU A 2 -23.33 46.09 -7.76
CA GLU A 2 -22.88 44.85 -7.07
C GLU A 2 -21.64 44.18 -7.69
N VAL A 3 -21.50 44.16 -9.02
CA VAL A 3 -20.32 43.58 -9.70
C VAL A 3 -19.05 44.39 -9.41
N LEU A 4 -19.14 45.73 -9.43
CA LEU A 4 -18.02 46.62 -9.10
C LEU A 4 -17.58 46.46 -7.64
N TYR A 5 -18.53 46.34 -6.72
CA TYR A 5 -18.24 46.07 -5.31
C TYR A 5 -17.57 44.70 -5.13
N SER A 6 -18.05 43.68 -5.86
CA SER A 6 -17.44 42.34 -5.85
C SER A 6 -16.01 42.35 -6.39
N LEU A 7 -15.75 43.08 -7.48
CA LEU A 7 -14.40 43.25 -8.03
C LEU A 7 -13.46 43.98 -7.06
N PHE A 8 -13.97 44.99 -6.35
CA PHE A 8 -13.19 45.71 -5.34
C PHE A 8 -12.83 44.82 -4.15
N LEU A 9 -13.78 44.00 -3.67
CA LEU A 9 -13.52 43.00 -2.63
C LEU A 9 -12.50 41.93 -3.09
N MET A 10 -12.60 41.47 -4.33
CA MET A 10 -11.63 40.54 -4.91
C MET A 10 -10.24 41.15 -5.01
N GLU A 11 -10.13 42.42 -5.41
CA GLU A 11 -8.86 43.13 -5.47
C GLU A 11 -8.26 43.34 -4.08
N GLN A 12 -9.07 43.73 -3.08
CA GLN A 12 -8.61 43.84 -1.70
C GLN A 12 -8.08 42.49 -1.18
N ALA A 13 -8.82 41.40 -1.40
CA ALA A 13 -8.38 40.06 -1.05
C ALA A 13 -7.08 39.66 -1.78
N HIS A 14 -6.93 40.05 -3.04
CA HIS A 14 -5.70 39.85 -3.82
C HIS A 14 -4.51 40.59 -3.20
N GLN A 15 -4.68 41.87 -2.85
CA GLN A 15 -3.63 42.70 -2.24
C GLN A 15 -3.22 42.19 -0.86
N GLU A 16 -4.16 41.73 -0.03
CA GLU A 16 -3.86 41.10 1.25
C GLU A 16 -3.08 39.78 1.08
N SER A 17 -3.46 38.98 0.07
CA SER A 17 -2.74 37.76 -0.30
C SER A 17 -1.32 38.04 -0.78
N LEU A 18 -1.12 39.08 -1.61
CA LEU A 18 0.20 39.52 -2.07
C LEU A 18 1.09 39.95 -0.89
N LYS A 19 0.58 40.82 0.00
CA LYS A 19 1.31 41.26 1.20
C LYS A 19 1.71 40.08 2.07
N LYS A 20 0.84 39.08 2.23
CA LYS A 20 1.15 37.85 2.97
C LYS A 20 2.26 37.05 2.28
N SER A 21 2.18 36.91 0.95
CA SER A 21 3.20 36.24 0.13
C SER A 21 4.57 36.90 0.29
N ASP A 22 4.64 38.23 0.22
CA ASP A 22 5.88 38.98 0.35
C ASP A 22 6.48 38.90 1.76
N ARG A 23 5.64 38.94 2.80
CA ARG A 23 6.09 38.68 4.19
C ARG A 23 6.70 37.29 4.35
N ILE A 24 6.09 36.27 3.76
CA ILE A 24 6.61 34.89 3.80
C ILE A 24 7.95 34.78 3.06
N LYS A 25 8.06 35.39 1.87
CA LYS A 25 9.32 35.46 1.12
C LYS A 25 10.41 36.19 1.91
N GLY A 26 10.09 37.33 2.51
CA GLY A 26 11.01 38.10 3.35
C GLY A 26 11.48 37.33 4.58
N ALA A 27 10.59 36.61 5.25
CA ALA A 27 10.94 35.74 6.37
C ALA A 27 11.88 34.60 5.94
N TYR A 28 11.63 34.00 4.77
CA TYR A 28 12.49 32.98 4.18
C TYR A 28 13.89 33.52 3.86
N THR A 29 13.98 34.64 3.13
CA THR A 29 15.26 35.24 2.72
C THR A 29 16.09 35.67 3.93
N ASN A 30 15.46 36.28 4.94
CA ASN A 30 16.13 36.63 6.20
C ASN A 30 16.66 35.40 6.93
N LYS A 31 15.87 34.31 6.99
CA LYS A 31 16.31 33.06 7.63
C LYS A 31 17.53 32.47 6.92
N VAL A 32 17.50 32.41 5.59
CA VAL A 32 18.64 31.92 4.78
C VAL A 32 19.86 32.81 4.97
N LYS A 33 19.70 34.14 4.97
CA LYS A 33 20.79 35.10 5.19
C LYS A 33 21.47 34.89 6.54
N ASN A 34 20.69 34.71 7.61
CA ASN A 34 21.22 34.49 8.96
C ASN A 34 21.97 33.14 9.05
N LEU A 35 21.42 32.08 8.46
CA LEU A 35 22.10 30.78 8.39
C LEU A 35 23.45 30.86 7.66
N LYS A 36 23.52 31.64 6.56
CA LYS A 36 24.77 31.85 5.82
C LYS A 36 25.81 32.61 6.64
N ALA A 37 25.39 33.61 7.41
CA ALA A 37 26.28 34.37 8.28
C ALA A 37 26.93 33.45 9.32
N LEU A 38 26.12 32.65 10.03
CA LEU A 38 26.61 31.67 11.01
C LEU A 38 27.53 30.62 10.39
N ALA A 39 27.17 30.09 9.22
CA ALA A 39 28.02 29.11 8.52
C ALA A 39 29.38 29.71 8.12
N LYS A 40 29.42 31.01 7.78
CA LYS A 40 30.65 31.73 7.45
C LYS A 40 31.53 31.94 8.68
N GLU A 41 30.94 32.32 9.81
CA GLU A 41 31.62 32.48 11.11
C GLU A 41 32.24 31.15 11.56
N GLN A 42 31.47 30.05 11.52
CA GLN A 42 31.96 28.71 11.83
C GLN A 42 33.14 28.29 10.94
N ARG A 43 33.07 28.62 9.65
CA ARG A 43 34.15 28.33 8.70
C ARG A 43 35.41 29.16 8.98
N GLN A 44 35.27 30.43 9.35
CA GLN A 44 36.40 31.29 9.71
C GLN A 44 37.11 30.77 10.95
N ALA A 45 36.36 30.35 11.98
CA ALA A 45 36.93 29.74 13.19
C ALA A 45 37.77 28.48 12.88
N ILE A 46 37.31 27.61 11.97
CA ILE A 46 38.10 26.45 11.54
C ILE A 46 39.38 26.89 10.82
N ILE A 47 39.28 27.84 9.88
CA ILE A 47 40.44 28.30 9.10
C ILE A 47 41.49 28.95 10.01
N GLU A 48 41.06 29.74 10.99
CA GLU A 48 41.95 30.35 11.98
C GLU A 48 42.65 29.29 12.82
N TRP A 49 41.91 28.28 13.29
CA TRP A 49 42.51 27.14 13.98
C TRP A 49 43.49 26.36 13.09
N GLU A 50 43.17 26.11 11.82
CA GLU A 50 44.07 25.40 10.89
C GLU A 50 45.38 26.15 10.63
N LYS A 51 45.35 27.49 10.66
CA LYS A 51 46.55 28.34 10.50
C LYS A 51 47.46 28.27 11.71
N HIS A 52 46.91 28.31 12.92
CA HIS A 52 47.69 28.40 14.15
C HIS A 52 47.98 27.02 14.78
N LYS A 53 47.10 26.03 14.57
CA LYS A 53 47.09 24.69 15.18
C LYS A 53 47.29 24.71 16.70
N THR A 54 46.85 25.77 17.35
CA THR A 54 46.97 25.95 18.79
C THR A 54 45.72 25.42 19.49
N GLY A 55 45.90 24.45 20.39
CA GLY A 55 44.83 23.83 21.15
C GLY A 55 43.97 22.84 20.36
N ASP A 56 42.89 22.38 20.98
CA ASP A 56 41.98 21.39 20.40
C ASP A 56 41.18 21.96 19.22
N LYS A 57 40.88 21.09 18.26
CA LYS A 57 40.05 21.47 17.10
C LYS A 57 38.67 21.94 17.57
N PRO A 58 38.19 23.12 17.12
CA PRO A 58 36.90 23.65 17.55
C PRO A 58 35.76 22.68 17.18
N VAL A 59 35.01 22.26 18.18
CA VAL A 59 33.79 21.45 18.01
C VAL A 59 32.63 22.38 17.71
N LEU A 60 32.19 22.39 16.45
CA LEU A 60 31.12 23.27 16.01
C LEU A 60 29.75 22.66 16.28
N GLU A 61 28.89 23.42 16.94
CA GLU A 61 27.49 23.02 17.11
C GLU A 61 26.73 23.10 15.78
N PRO A 62 25.88 22.10 15.43
CA PRO A 62 25.08 22.14 14.22
C PRO A 62 24.10 23.31 14.17
N LEU A 63 24.01 23.99 13.02
CA LEU A 63 23.22 25.22 12.87
C LEU A 63 21.71 25.02 13.07
N ILE A 64 21.19 23.80 12.88
CA ILE A 64 19.78 23.49 13.13
C ILE A 64 19.35 23.77 14.57
N ASN A 65 20.28 23.68 15.54
CA ASN A 65 20.01 23.97 16.96
C ASN A 65 19.94 25.49 17.24
N GLN A 66 20.44 26.31 16.32
CA GLN A 66 20.39 27.77 16.41
C GLN A 66 19.22 28.33 15.60
N ILE A 67 19.09 27.90 14.33
CA ILE A 67 18.03 28.36 13.42
C ILE A 67 17.42 27.16 12.69
N GLN A 68 16.16 26.86 13.01
CA GLN A 68 15.40 25.83 12.31
C GLN A 68 14.87 26.33 10.96
N PHE A 69 15.43 25.81 9.87
CA PHE A 69 15.00 26.02 8.50
C PHE A 69 13.63 25.40 8.21
N SER A 70 13.47 24.10 8.49
CA SER A 70 12.27 23.30 8.22
C SER A 70 11.84 22.48 9.44
N SER A 71 10.53 22.21 9.54
CA SER A 71 9.96 21.26 10.51
C SER A 71 10.28 19.81 10.16
N GLN A 72 10.52 19.52 8.88
CA GLN A 72 10.90 18.18 8.42
C GLN A 72 12.41 18.01 8.55
N VAL A 73 12.80 17.00 9.33
CA VAL A 73 14.19 16.62 9.54
C VAL A 73 14.43 15.18 9.04
N PRO A 74 15.66 14.85 8.64
CA PRO A 74 16.03 13.47 8.30
C PRO A 74 15.69 12.46 9.40
N TYR A 75 15.31 11.24 9.00
CA TYR A 75 14.80 10.21 9.91
C TYR A 75 15.78 9.75 11.00
N TRP A 76 17.08 9.98 10.81
CA TRP A 76 18.15 9.64 11.77
C TRP A 76 18.47 10.77 12.76
N ILE A 77 17.65 11.82 12.80
CA ILE A 77 17.80 12.96 13.71
C ILE A 77 16.57 13.00 14.62
N ASP A 78 16.80 12.88 15.92
CA ASP A 78 15.78 12.97 16.94
C ASP A 78 15.69 14.40 17.49
N GLN A 79 14.48 14.77 17.89
CA GLN A 79 14.21 16.05 18.54
C GLN A 79 14.05 15.84 20.05
N LYS A 80 14.99 16.36 20.84
CA LYS A 80 14.91 16.42 22.31
C LYS A 80 14.42 17.78 22.75
N VAL A 81 13.60 17.83 23.79
CA VAL A 81 13.14 19.08 24.39
C VAL A 81 13.95 19.33 25.65
N GLU A 82 14.70 20.43 25.68
CA GLU A 82 15.48 20.86 26.83
C GLU A 82 14.83 22.10 27.44
N VAL A 83 14.84 22.18 28.77
CA VAL A 83 14.33 23.35 29.49
C VAL A 83 15.52 24.15 29.96
N VAL A 84 15.77 25.29 29.32
CA VAL A 84 16.83 26.22 29.72
C VAL A 84 16.16 27.49 30.24
N SER A 85 16.40 27.83 31.50
CA SER A 85 15.84 29.02 32.16
C SER A 85 14.31 29.16 32.02
N GLY A 86 13.58 28.04 32.17
CA GLY A 86 12.11 27.99 32.09
C GLY A 86 11.54 28.03 30.66
N ARG A 87 12.37 28.16 29.62
CA ARG A 87 11.94 28.09 28.21
C ARG A 87 12.28 26.73 27.62
N LYS A 88 11.32 26.16 26.88
CA LYS A 88 11.48 24.89 26.15
C LYS A 88 12.18 25.13 24.82
N PHE A 89 13.37 24.59 24.67
CA PHE A 89 14.14 24.59 23.42
C PHE A 89 14.14 23.21 22.79
N ARG A 90 14.13 23.15 21.46
CA ARG A 90 14.22 21.91 20.70
C ARG A 90 15.68 21.73 20.29
N ARG A 91 16.31 20.66 20.76
CA ARG A 91 17.66 20.25 20.38
C ARG A 91 17.58 19.04 19.47
N PHE A 92 18.24 19.12 18.32
CA PHE A 92 18.32 18.05 17.33
C PHE A 92 19.62 17.27 17.52
N VAL A 93 19.50 15.97 17.73
CA VAL A 93 20.62 15.06 18.04
C VAL A 93 20.54 13.83 17.14
N ILE A 94 21.69 13.23 16.83
CA ILE A 94 21.75 12.00 16.04
C ILE A 94 21.12 10.85 16.83
N ASN A 95 20.28 10.08 16.15
CA ASN A 95 19.85 8.76 16.62
C ASN A 95 20.93 7.74 16.23
N GLU A 96 21.74 7.29 17.18
CA GLU A 96 22.88 6.41 16.92
C GLU A 96 22.48 5.03 16.38
N GLU A 97 21.30 4.51 16.73
CA GLU A 97 20.81 3.24 16.19
C GLU A 97 20.55 3.36 14.68
N LYS A 98 19.82 4.40 14.28
CA LYS A 98 19.53 4.69 12.86
C LYS A 98 20.77 5.10 12.10
N ALA A 99 21.67 5.85 12.73
CA ALA A 99 22.97 6.18 12.17
C ALA A 99 23.82 4.91 11.95
N GLY A 100 23.76 3.95 12.87
CA GLY A 100 24.39 2.63 12.73
C GLY A 100 23.92 1.89 11.48
N ILE A 101 22.61 1.86 11.24
CA ILE A 101 22.02 1.28 10.01
C ILE A 101 22.55 1.99 8.75
N ILE A 102 22.63 3.33 8.77
CA ILE A 102 23.18 4.10 7.65
C ILE A 102 24.65 3.76 7.42
N ARG A 103 25.48 3.73 8.48
CA ARG A 103 26.90 3.39 8.39
C ARG A 103 27.11 1.98 7.82
N TYR A 104 26.31 1.01 8.28
CA TYR A 104 26.32 -0.35 7.76
C TYR A 104 25.87 -0.44 6.29
N ALA A 105 24.80 0.26 5.91
CA ALA A 105 24.37 0.30 4.51
C ALA A 105 25.44 0.93 3.58
N LEU A 106 26.19 1.92 4.08
CA LEU A 106 27.30 2.53 3.34
C LEU A 106 28.53 1.61 3.25
N SER A 107 28.80 0.79 4.27
CA SER A 107 29.88 -0.22 4.19
C SER A 107 29.55 -1.26 3.12
N LEU A 108 28.31 -1.75 3.06
CA LEU A 108 27.87 -2.67 2.01
C LEU A 108 28.01 -2.08 0.60
N LEU A 109 27.81 -0.76 0.44
CA LEU A 109 28.01 -0.06 -0.84
C LEU A 109 29.49 0.06 -1.23
N ASN A 110 30.40 0.07 -0.26
CA ASN A 110 31.83 0.08 -0.55
C ASN A 110 32.32 -1.25 -1.14
N ASP A 111 31.63 -2.36 -0.84
CA ASP A 111 31.92 -3.70 -1.37
C ASP A 111 31.40 -3.90 -2.82
N ASP A 112 31.38 -2.83 -3.61
CA ASP A 112 30.91 -2.78 -5.00
C ASP A 112 29.44 -3.15 -5.27
N ASN A 113 28.63 -3.26 -4.22
CA ASN A 113 27.19 -3.52 -4.35
C ASN A 113 26.41 -2.29 -4.85
N GLY A 114 25.39 -2.52 -5.68
CA GLY A 114 24.43 -1.47 -6.04
C GLY A 114 23.38 -1.24 -4.95
N TYR A 115 22.69 -0.09 -4.98
CA TYR A 115 21.61 0.24 -4.01
C TYR A 115 20.55 -0.86 -3.86
N MET A 116 20.23 -1.59 -4.94
CA MET A 116 19.31 -2.73 -4.90
C MET A 116 19.87 -3.90 -4.08
N ASN A 117 21.17 -4.20 -4.18
CA ASN A 117 21.79 -5.30 -3.45
C ASN A 117 21.88 -4.97 -1.97
N VAL A 118 22.25 -3.74 -1.62
CA VAL A 118 22.25 -3.27 -0.23
C VAL A 118 20.85 -3.38 0.37
N ALA A 119 19.83 -2.89 -0.34
CA ALA A 119 18.45 -3.05 0.10
C ALA A 119 18.07 -4.54 0.30
N ALA A 120 18.49 -5.42 -0.61
CA ALA A 120 18.22 -6.85 -0.51
C ALA A 120 18.92 -7.51 0.69
N THR A 121 20.16 -7.14 0.99
CA THR A 121 20.90 -7.62 2.18
C THR A 121 20.20 -7.19 3.46
N LEU A 122 19.87 -5.89 3.59
CA LEU A 122 19.16 -5.36 4.75
C LEU A 122 17.81 -6.06 4.98
N ASN A 123 17.07 -6.35 3.90
CA ASN A 123 15.82 -7.10 3.98
C ASN A 123 16.02 -8.55 4.42
N LYS A 124 17.04 -9.23 3.88
CA LYS A 124 17.36 -10.62 4.22
C LYS A 124 17.73 -10.76 5.71
N GLU A 125 18.40 -9.77 6.25
CA GLU A 125 18.82 -9.70 7.66
C GLU A 125 17.72 -9.18 8.60
N GLY A 126 16.56 -8.75 8.06
CA GLY A 126 15.44 -8.26 8.85
C GLY A 126 15.67 -6.89 9.50
N ILE A 127 16.59 -6.07 8.96
CA ILE A 127 16.90 -4.74 9.49
C ILE A 127 15.76 -3.77 9.16
N PRO A 128 15.16 -3.08 10.15
CA PRO A 128 14.05 -2.16 9.91
C PRO A 128 14.48 -0.90 9.12
N ARG A 129 13.56 -0.30 8.37
CA ARG A 129 13.81 0.99 7.69
C ARG A 129 13.94 2.15 8.68
N LEU A 130 14.59 3.24 8.26
CA LEU A 130 14.82 4.43 9.09
C LEU A 130 13.54 5.18 9.48
N ASP A 131 12.53 5.15 8.60
CA ASP A 131 11.20 5.72 8.81
C ASP A 131 10.28 4.79 9.61
N PHE A 132 10.76 3.59 9.97
CA PHE A 132 10.05 2.69 10.86
C PHE A 132 9.96 3.33 12.25
N VAL A 133 8.74 3.49 12.74
CA VAL A 133 8.45 3.91 14.11
C VAL A 133 7.78 2.72 14.77
N SER A 134 8.34 2.20 15.86
CA SER A 134 7.82 1.02 16.59
C SER A 134 6.33 1.13 16.94
N ASN A 135 5.84 2.36 17.15
CA ASN A 135 4.44 2.67 17.46
C ASN A 135 3.55 2.97 16.24
N LYS A 136 4.06 2.90 14.99
CA LYS A 136 3.25 3.03 13.77
C LYS A 136 3.04 1.66 13.11
N LYS A 137 1.80 1.46 12.66
CA LYS A 137 1.25 0.22 12.11
C LYS A 137 2.10 -0.30 10.94
N ARG A 138 2.51 -1.57 10.99
CA ARG A 138 3.22 -2.25 9.89
C ARG A 138 2.35 -2.29 8.64
N SER A 139 2.95 -1.97 7.51
CA SER A 139 2.34 -2.06 6.17
C SER A 139 3.22 -2.94 5.32
N THR A 140 2.62 -3.91 4.63
CA THR A 140 3.31 -4.91 3.79
C THR A 140 4.39 -4.33 2.87
N ARG A 141 4.23 -3.08 2.39
CA ARG A 141 5.19 -2.40 1.50
C ARG A 141 6.07 -1.35 2.17
N LYS A 142 5.63 -0.75 3.28
CA LYS A 142 6.39 0.34 3.94
C LYS A 142 7.48 -0.21 4.84
N ASP A 143 7.60 -1.51 5.06
CA ASP A 143 8.65 -2.01 5.95
C ASP A 143 9.86 -2.59 5.19
N ILE A 144 9.81 -2.59 3.85
CA ILE A 144 10.82 -3.22 2.98
C ILE A 144 11.81 -2.18 2.45
N TRP A 145 13.11 -2.46 2.57
CA TRP A 145 14.16 -1.69 1.90
C TRP A 145 14.03 -1.80 0.38
N THR A 146 14.00 -0.64 -0.28
CA THR A 146 14.01 -0.53 -1.74
C THR A 146 15.24 0.25 -2.18
N ASN A 147 15.60 0.17 -3.47
CA ASN A 147 16.64 1.02 -4.04
C ASN A 147 16.37 2.50 -3.75
N ARG A 148 15.10 2.95 -3.88
CA ARG A 148 14.73 4.32 -3.55
C ARG A 148 15.04 4.66 -2.09
N ALA A 149 14.71 3.79 -1.15
CA ALA A 149 14.95 4.03 0.28
C ALA A 149 16.45 4.18 0.59
N VAL A 150 17.30 3.33 -0.01
CA VAL A 150 18.77 3.45 0.12
C VAL A 150 19.27 4.74 -0.57
N ASN A 151 18.79 4.99 -1.78
CA ASN A 151 19.17 6.16 -2.57
C ASN A 151 18.78 7.48 -1.91
N GLU A 152 17.72 7.52 -1.10
CA GLU A 152 17.21 8.72 -0.42
C GLU A 152 18.22 9.26 0.60
N PHE A 153 18.75 8.43 1.49
CA PHE A 153 19.75 8.91 2.46
C PHE A 153 21.15 9.01 1.85
N VAL A 154 21.54 8.12 0.92
CA VAL A 154 22.87 8.18 0.27
C VAL A 154 23.07 9.47 -0.52
N ASN A 155 22.04 9.94 -1.24
CA ASN A 155 22.12 11.20 -1.99
C ASN A 155 21.65 12.43 -1.20
N SER A 156 21.25 12.25 0.06
CA SER A 156 20.94 13.38 0.94
C SER A 156 22.23 13.99 1.47
N ASP A 157 22.41 15.30 1.30
CA ASP A 157 23.57 16.02 1.83
C ASP A 157 23.54 16.15 3.37
N ALA A 158 22.36 15.94 3.96
CA ALA A 158 22.20 15.92 5.40
C ALA A 158 22.96 14.78 6.09
N ILE A 159 23.35 13.73 5.36
CA ILE A 159 24.09 12.59 5.90
C ILE A 159 25.48 12.99 6.43
N PHE A 160 26.08 14.02 5.80
CA PHE A 160 27.34 14.62 6.23
C PHE A 160 27.13 16.04 6.79
N GLY A 161 25.89 16.38 7.15
CA GLY A 161 25.55 17.59 7.88
C GLY A 161 25.17 18.81 7.03
N ASP A 162 25.21 18.75 5.70
CA ASP A 162 24.90 19.93 4.87
C ASP A 162 23.39 20.07 4.61
N LEU A 163 22.88 21.30 4.60
CA LEU A 163 21.53 21.63 4.13
C LEU A 163 21.60 22.04 2.66
N ALA A 164 21.06 21.22 1.77
CA ALA A 164 20.90 21.55 0.36
C ALA A 164 19.67 22.45 0.13
N LEU A 165 19.89 23.64 -0.40
CA LEU A 165 18.85 24.59 -0.80
C LEU A 165 18.47 24.37 -2.26
N TYR A 166 17.17 24.49 -2.54
CA TYR A 166 16.62 24.31 -3.87
C TYR A 166 15.58 25.36 -4.18
N ASP A 167 15.57 25.81 -5.42
CA ASP A 167 14.47 26.59 -5.99
C ASP A 167 13.48 25.67 -6.66
N ASN A 168 12.21 25.79 -6.27
CA ASN A 168 11.09 25.11 -6.90
C ASN A 168 10.31 26.14 -7.72
N PHE A 169 10.31 25.99 -9.04
CA PHE A 169 9.48 26.82 -9.92
C PHE A 169 8.74 25.96 -10.94
N TYR A 170 7.61 26.45 -11.42
CA TYR A 170 6.87 25.80 -12.50
C TYR A 170 7.40 26.34 -13.83
N ALA A 171 7.92 25.46 -14.67
CA ALA A 171 8.30 25.77 -16.04
C ALA A 171 7.25 25.19 -16.99
N ASP A 172 6.87 25.96 -18.01
CA ASP A 172 6.06 25.40 -19.09
C ASP A 172 6.93 24.46 -19.90
N LYS A 173 6.50 23.20 -19.98
CA LYS A 173 7.12 22.19 -20.82
C LYS A 173 6.16 21.84 -21.93
N GLU A 174 6.61 22.00 -23.17
CA GLU A 174 5.87 21.58 -24.35
C GLU A 174 6.00 20.07 -24.53
N PHE A 175 4.87 19.45 -24.84
CA PHE A 175 4.74 18.05 -25.18
C PHE A 175 4.05 17.97 -26.53
N GLU A 176 4.49 17.05 -27.38
CA GLU A 176 3.81 16.69 -28.62
C GLU A 176 3.15 15.34 -28.40
N TYR A 177 1.83 15.29 -28.54
CA TYR A 177 1.05 14.06 -28.47
C TYR A 177 0.21 13.99 -29.74
N ASP A 178 0.51 13.01 -30.60
CA ASP A 178 -0.25 12.75 -31.82
C ASP A 178 -0.39 13.99 -32.73
N GLY A 179 0.71 14.74 -32.91
CA GLY A 179 0.76 15.97 -33.70
C GLY A 179 0.18 17.23 -33.00
N VAL A 180 -0.38 17.09 -31.80
CA VAL A 180 -0.91 18.22 -31.00
C VAL A 180 0.15 18.68 -29.99
N LYS A 181 0.52 19.96 -30.06
CA LYS A 181 1.40 20.60 -29.06
C LYS A 181 0.59 21.05 -27.85
N VAL A 182 0.91 20.49 -26.69
CA VAL A 182 0.30 20.85 -25.40
C VAL A 182 1.38 21.34 -24.45
N SER A 183 1.19 22.50 -23.83
CA SER A 183 2.06 22.99 -22.77
C SER A 183 1.52 22.59 -21.40
N LYS A 184 2.39 22.09 -20.52
CA LYS A 184 2.05 21.79 -19.12
C LYS A 184 3.07 22.41 -18.20
N LYS A 185 2.60 23.07 -17.14
CA LYS A 185 3.42 23.54 -16.03
C LYS A 185 4.01 22.34 -15.28
N VAL A 186 5.31 22.17 -15.39
CA VAL A 186 6.07 21.13 -14.69
C VAL A 186 6.92 21.78 -13.61
N GLY A 187 6.77 21.32 -12.37
CA GLY A 187 7.64 21.73 -11.28
C GLY A 187 9.08 21.29 -11.54
N LYS A 188 10.00 22.24 -11.66
CA LYS A 188 11.44 22.03 -11.75
C LYS A 188 12.08 22.41 -10.42
N ARG A 189 12.92 21.51 -9.91
CA ARG A 189 13.71 21.71 -8.69
C ARG A 189 15.17 21.88 -9.09
N THR A 190 15.72 23.07 -8.87
CA THR A 190 17.12 23.38 -9.19
C THR A 190 17.89 23.52 -7.88
N HIS A 191 19.03 22.83 -7.77
CA HIS A 191 19.94 23.00 -6.64
C HIS A 191 20.57 24.39 -6.69
N VAL A 192 20.56 25.10 -5.57
CA VAL A 192 21.08 26.46 -5.46
C VAL A 192 22.46 26.42 -4.81
N GLU A 193 22.52 25.94 -3.57
CA GLU A 193 23.74 25.87 -2.78
C GLU A 193 23.57 24.95 -1.58
N ASN A 194 24.66 24.66 -0.86
CA ASN A 194 24.64 23.93 0.41
C ASN A 194 25.10 24.83 1.55
N ILE A 195 24.38 24.79 2.67
CA ILE A 195 24.81 25.37 3.94
C ILE A 195 25.50 24.27 4.76
N PRO A 196 26.82 24.37 5.04
CA PRO A 196 27.57 23.35 5.75
C PRO A 196 27.22 23.29 7.25
N ASN A 197 27.47 22.15 7.88
CA ASN A 197 27.28 21.92 9.32
C ASN A 197 25.88 22.33 9.84
N TYR A 198 24.86 22.17 9.01
CA TYR A 198 23.49 22.48 9.40
C TYR A 198 22.87 21.36 10.24
N TYR A 199 22.99 20.11 9.78
CA TYR A 199 22.57 18.92 10.52
C TYR A 199 23.76 18.29 11.27
N PRO A 200 23.51 17.61 12.40
CA PRO A 200 24.49 16.68 12.96
C PRO A 200 24.93 15.61 11.92
N PRO A 201 26.23 15.48 11.61
CA PRO A 201 26.72 14.58 10.57
C PRO A 201 26.82 13.13 11.04
N VAL A 202 26.35 12.18 10.23
CA VAL A 202 26.43 10.73 10.50
C VAL A 202 27.78 10.15 10.06
N ILE A 203 28.34 10.70 8.98
CA ILE A 203 29.56 10.22 8.34
C ILE A 203 30.32 11.38 7.69
N ASP A 204 31.62 11.19 7.45
CA ASP A 204 32.45 12.20 6.78
C ASP A 204 32.05 12.41 5.31
N LYS A 205 32.07 13.69 4.90
CA LYS A 205 31.71 14.15 3.56
C LYS A 205 32.57 13.50 2.49
N LYS A 206 33.87 13.33 2.73
CA LYS A 206 34.82 12.77 1.75
C LYS A 206 34.45 11.33 1.37
N LEU A 207 34.03 10.53 2.35
CA LEU A 207 33.64 9.13 2.15
C LEU A 207 32.38 9.03 1.29
N VAL A 208 31.36 9.84 1.57
CA VAL A 208 30.09 9.86 0.82
C VAL A 208 30.29 10.38 -0.60
N MET A 209 31.09 11.43 -0.79
CA MET A 209 31.38 11.94 -2.14
C MET A 209 32.11 10.88 -2.99
N GLY A 210 33.07 10.15 -2.40
CA GLY A 210 33.72 9.02 -3.08
C GLY A 210 32.75 7.92 -3.49
N LEU A 211 31.82 7.55 -2.61
CA LEU A 211 30.74 6.59 -2.89
C LEU A 211 29.84 7.05 -4.04
N ARG A 212 29.37 8.30 -4.00
CA ARG A 212 28.50 8.88 -5.05
C ARG A 212 29.21 8.95 -6.40
N ALA A 213 30.50 9.31 -6.43
CA ALA A 213 31.30 9.34 -7.64
C ALA A 213 31.39 7.94 -8.28
N ARG A 214 31.68 6.90 -7.49
CA ARG A 214 31.67 5.49 -7.94
C ARG A 214 30.30 5.06 -8.48
N ALA A 215 29.22 5.40 -7.77
CA ALA A 215 27.86 5.07 -8.18
C ALA A 215 27.44 5.77 -9.50
N ASN A 216 27.83 7.04 -9.68
CA ASN A 216 27.53 7.79 -10.90
C ASN A 216 28.38 7.36 -12.10
N ALA A 217 29.64 6.95 -11.89
CA ALA A 217 30.49 6.40 -12.95
C ALA A 217 29.87 5.12 -13.57
N LYS A 218 29.09 4.36 -12.79
CA LYS A 218 28.38 3.15 -13.24
C LYS A 218 27.06 3.44 -13.99
N LYS A 219 26.57 4.68 -14.05
CA LYS A 219 25.34 5.06 -14.77
C LYS A 219 25.61 5.23 -16.28
N LYS A 220 25.80 4.13 -17.01
CA LYS A 220 25.69 4.11 -18.49
C LYS A 220 24.61 3.11 -18.92
N GLY A 221 23.63 3.61 -19.67
CA GLY A 221 22.69 2.83 -20.47
C GLY A 221 21.56 2.12 -19.72
N ARG A 222 20.40 2.78 -19.55
CA ARG A 222 19.10 2.10 -19.44
C ARG A 222 18.01 2.95 -20.08
N VAL A 223 17.50 2.48 -21.22
CA VAL A 223 16.23 2.94 -21.79
C VAL A 223 15.13 2.09 -21.15
N ALA A 224 14.25 2.71 -20.37
CA ALA A 224 13.10 2.05 -19.79
C ALA A 224 11.90 2.19 -20.75
N GLY A 225 11.66 1.17 -21.57
CA GLY A 225 10.38 1.03 -22.26
C GLY A 225 9.36 0.43 -21.28
N ARG A 226 8.23 1.12 -21.06
CA ARG A 226 7.03 0.52 -20.46
C ARG A 226 6.11 0.12 -21.60
N THR A 227 5.77 -1.16 -21.70
CA THR A 227 4.58 -1.62 -22.42
C THR A 227 3.59 -2.11 -21.37
N THR A 228 2.40 -1.51 -21.33
CA THR A 228 1.34 -1.83 -20.38
C THR A 228 0.07 -2.15 -21.14
N ASN A 229 -0.20 -3.44 -21.34
CA ASN A 229 -1.58 -3.98 -21.32
C ASN A 229 -1.68 -5.50 -21.20
N THR A 230 -0.55 -6.24 -21.10
CA THR A 230 -0.50 -7.71 -21.17
C THR A 230 -0.99 -8.47 -19.93
N ASN A 231 -1.24 -7.82 -18.78
CA ASN A 231 -1.68 -8.51 -17.56
C ASN A 231 -3.20 -8.37 -17.35
N LEU A 232 -3.96 -9.46 -17.46
CA LEU A 232 -5.40 -9.55 -17.22
C LEU A 232 -5.76 -9.39 -15.73
N PHE A 233 -4.89 -9.80 -14.81
CA PHE A 233 -5.14 -9.80 -13.37
C PHE A 233 -4.38 -8.69 -12.62
N GLN A 234 -4.12 -7.57 -13.30
CA GLN A 234 -3.37 -6.46 -12.73
C GLN A 234 -4.02 -5.93 -11.43
N ASN A 235 -3.22 -5.85 -10.36
CA ASN A 235 -3.63 -5.44 -9.00
C ASN A 235 -4.59 -6.39 -8.26
N LEU A 236 -4.81 -7.59 -8.80
CA LEU A 236 -5.63 -8.63 -8.18
C LEU A 236 -4.81 -9.83 -7.69
N LEU A 237 -3.55 -9.97 -8.10
CA LEU A 237 -2.69 -11.10 -7.69
C LEU A 237 -1.85 -10.76 -6.45
N PHE A 238 -1.91 -11.61 -5.43
CA PHE A 238 -1.18 -11.52 -4.16
C PHE A 238 -0.37 -12.79 -3.93
N CYS A 239 0.74 -12.67 -3.21
CA CYS A 239 1.55 -13.80 -2.81
C CYS A 239 0.88 -14.53 -1.64
N GLY A 240 0.58 -15.82 -1.80
CA GLY A 240 0.01 -16.64 -0.72
C GLY A 240 0.95 -16.82 0.48
N LYS A 241 2.26 -16.56 0.32
CA LYS A 241 3.26 -16.65 1.40
C LYS A 241 3.33 -15.36 2.23
N CYS A 242 3.67 -14.21 1.64
CA CYS A 242 3.83 -12.98 2.42
C CYS A 242 2.66 -11.97 2.32
N GLY A 243 1.68 -12.22 1.45
CA GLY A 243 0.52 -11.34 1.25
C GLY A 243 0.76 -10.13 0.36
N ASP A 244 1.99 -9.88 -0.07
CA ASP A 244 2.31 -8.72 -0.93
C ASP A 244 1.92 -8.97 -2.40
N SER A 245 1.76 -7.91 -3.18
CA SER A 245 1.31 -7.99 -4.57
C SER A 245 2.30 -8.72 -5.47
N MET A 246 1.77 -9.47 -6.43
CA MET A 246 2.56 -10.06 -7.52
C MET A 246 2.63 -9.12 -8.72
N HIS A 247 3.83 -8.98 -9.29
CA HIS A 247 4.09 -8.14 -10.45
C HIS A 247 4.51 -8.97 -11.66
N LEU A 248 4.03 -8.57 -12.83
CA LEU A 248 4.47 -9.12 -14.10
C LEU A 248 5.88 -8.60 -14.41
N ILE A 249 6.81 -9.51 -14.66
CA ILE A 249 8.16 -9.22 -15.16
C ILE A 249 8.36 -9.90 -16.52
N GLN A 250 9.07 -9.22 -17.40
CA GLN A 250 9.43 -9.73 -18.70
C GLN A 250 10.88 -10.19 -18.68
N SER A 251 11.12 -11.43 -19.11
CA SER A 251 12.43 -11.96 -19.42
C SER A 251 12.61 -11.99 -20.93
N LYS A 252 13.61 -11.28 -21.44
CA LYS A 252 14.01 -11.33 -22.86
C LYS A 252 15.32 -12.10 -22.97
N ARG A 253 15.38 -13.10 -23.85
CA ARG A 253 16.61 -13.84 -24.16
C ARG A 253 16.79 -13.87 -25.67
N THR A 254 17.88 -13.28 -26.13
CA THR A 254 18.31 -13.38 -27.53
C THR A 254 19.18 -14.62 -27.69
N THR A 255 18.89 -15.42 -28.70
CA THR A 255 19.70 -16.57 -29.10
C THR A 255 19.88 -16.52 -30.62
N ASN A 256 20.75 -17.38 -31.16
CA ASN A 256 20.97 -17.45 -32.62
C ASN A 256 19.69 -17.80 -33.41
N LYS A 257 18.66 -18.36 -32.76
CA LYS A 257 17.36 -18.73 -33.36
C LYS A 257 16.28 -17.63 -33.21
N GLY A 258 16.63 -16.46 -32.68
CA GLY A 258 15.71 -15.35 -32.47
C GLY A 258 15.64 -14.86 -31.03
N THR A 259 14.82 -13.83 -30.82
CA THR A 259 14.58 -13.21 -29.51
C THR A 259 13.32 -13.79 -28.87
N TYR A 260 13.49 -14.51 -27.77
CA TYR A 260 12.39 -15.07 -27.00
C TYR A 260 12.01 -14.16 -25.84
N GLN A 261 10.72 -13.88 -25.71
CA GLN A 261 10.15 -13.11 -24.60
C GLN A 261 9.27 -14.03 -23.77
N ARG A 262 9.45 -14.02 -22.44
CA ARG A 262 8.59 -14.74 -21.50
C ARG A 262 8.17 -13.83 -20.37
N PHE A 263 6.96 -14.07 -19.86
CA PHE A 263 6.40 -13.31 -18.76
C PHE A 263 6.29 -14.19 -17.52
N TYR A 264 6.71 -13.66 -16.38
CA TYR A 264 6.61 -14.32 -15.08
C TYR A 264 5.95 -13.39 -14.08
N LEU A 265 5.27 -13.97 -13.10
CA LEU A 265 4.86 -13.25 -11.91
C LEU A 265 5.88 -13.44 -10.81
N VAL A 266 6.24 -12.34 -10.15
CA VAL A 266 7.13 -12.32 -9.00
C VAL A 266 6.47 -11.54 -7.88
N CYS A 267 6.52 -12.09 -6.66
CA CYS A 267 6.12 -11.36 -5.46
C CYS A 267 7.00 -10.10 -5.29
N TYR A 268 6.39 -8.95 -4.96
CA TYR A 268 7.13 -7.71 -4.70
C TYR A 268 8.20 -7.88 -3.62
N ALA A 269 7.82 -8.38 -2.45
CA ALA A 269 8.77 -8.67 -1.37
C ALA A 269 9.88 -9.64 -1.81
N ALA A 270 9.56 -10.67 -2.60
CA ALA A 270 10.56 -11.65 -3.06
C ALA A 270 11.57 -11.05 -4.05
N ARG A 271 11.11 -10.13 -4.92
CA ARG A 271 12.00 -9.33 -5.78
C ARG A 271 13.00 -8.51 -4.96
N HIS A 272 12.60 -8.10 -3.76
CA HIS A 272 13.42 -7.36 -2.81
C HIS A 272 14.09 -8.24 -1.73
N LYS A 273 14.04 -9.57 -1.87
CA LYS A 273 14.61 -10.56 -0.92
C LYS A 273 14.05 -10.50 0.50
N ALA A 274 12.88 -9.87 0.69
CA ALA A 274 12.11 -9.91 1.94
C ALA A 274 11.12 -11.11 1.98
N CYS A 275 11.04 -11.89 0.91
CA CYS A 275 10.27 -13.12 0.80
C CYS A 275 11.02 -14.09 -0.12
N ASP A 276 10.76 -15.38 0.01
CA ASP A 276 11.40 -16.48 -0.72
C ASP A 276 10.42 -17.19 -1.68
N ALA A 277 9.24 -16.62 -1.92
CA ALA A 277 8.27 -17.14 -2.89
C ALA A 277 8.88 -17.27 -4.31
N LYS A 278 8.59 -18.40 -4.97
CA LYS A 278 9.12 -18.73 -6.30
C LYS A 278 8.44 -17.89 -7.39
N MET A 279 9.13 -17.69 -8.51
CA MET A 279 8.52 -17.09 -9.69
C MET A 279 7.62 -18.12 -10.40
N ILE A 280 6.48 -17.69 -10.91
CA ILE A 280 5.55 -18.52 -11.68
C ILE A 280 5.42 -17.99 -13.11
N ALA A 281 5.29 -18.89 -14.09
CA ALA A 281 5.07 -18.51 -15.49
C ALA A 281 3.69 -17.86 -15.63
N TYR A 282 3.64 -16.62 -16.13
CA TYR A 282 2.38 -15.86 -16.17
C TYR A 282 1.36 -16.50 -17.10
N GLN A 283 1.77 -16.95 -18.29
CA GLN A 283 0.88 -17.54 -19.28
C GLN A 283 0.18 -18.81 -18.77
N GLU A 284 0.89 -19.62 -17.98
CA GLU A 284 0.35 -20.84 -17.40
C GLU A 284 -0.70 -20.51 -16.33
N LEU A 285 -0.36 -19.59 -15.42
CA LEU A 285 -1.31 -19.14 -14.39
C LEU A 285 -2.52 -18.42 -15.00
N GLU A 286 -2.30 -17.58 -16.02
CA GLU A 286 -3.35 -16.87 -16.74
C GLU A 286 -4.33 -17.83 -17.38
N ARG A 287 -3.84 -18.88 -18.04
CA ARG A 287 -4.69 -19.92 -18.63
C ARG A 287 -5.51 -20.65 -17.58
N GLU A 288 -4.91 -21.06 -16.46
CA GLU A 288 -5.65 -21.76 -15.40
C GLU A 288 -6.68 -20.85 -14.71
N LEU A 289 -6.33 -19.58 -14.47
CA LEU A 289 -7.26 -18.59 -13.94
C LEU A 289 -8.42 -18.32 -14.91
N VAL A 290 -8.13 -18.08 -16.18
CA VAL A 290 -9.18 -17.88 -17.19
C VAL A 290 -10.05 -19.12 -17.32
N LYS A 291 -9.48 -20.33 -17.34
CA LYS A 291 -10.23 -21.58 -17.35
C LYS A 291 -11.19 -21.67 -16.16
N TYR A 292 -10.70 -21.40 -14.96
CA TYR A 292 -11.52 -21.39 -13.75
C TYR A 292 -12.64 -20.33 -13.82
N LEU A 293 -12.37 -19.16 -14.40
CA LEU A 293 -13.31 -18.03 -14.47
C LEU A 293 -14.31 -18.10 -15.64
N VAL A 294 -13.98 -18.81 -16.71
CA VAL A 294 -14.75 -18.86 -17.98
C VAL A 294 -15.48 -20.20 -18.16
N MET A 295 -15.06 -21.28 -17.49
CA MET A 295 -15.84 -22.52 -17.53
C MET A 295 -17.25 -22.22 -17.00
N PRO A 296 -18.31 -22.53 -17.78
CA PRO A 296 -19.66 -22.28 -17.35
C PRO A 296 -19.85 -23.00 -16.02
N ILE A 297 -20.23 -22.25 -15.01
CA ILE A 297 -20.91 -22.81 -13.85
C ILE A 297 -22.05 -23.61 -14.47
N ASN A 298 -22.08 -24.92 -14.26
CA ASN A 298 -23.23 -25.72 -14.66
C ASN A 298 -24.41 -25.18 -13.85
N GLU A 299 -25.17 -24.24 -14.42
CA GLU A 299 -26.35 -23.62 -13.80
C GLU A 299 -27.39 -24.69 -13.43
N ALA A 300 -27.32 -25.87 -14.06
CA ALA A 300 -28.08 -27.07 -13.69
C ALA A 300 -27.80 -27.58 -12.25
N HIS A 301 -26.67 -27.22 -11.64
CA HIS A 301 -26.29 -27.58 -10.27
C HIS A 301 -26.35 -26.43 -9.26
N LEU A 302 -26.70 -25.20 -9.69
CA LEU A 302 -27.23 -24.16 -8.77
C LEU A 302 -28.70 -24.42 -8.40
N GLY A 303 -29.21 -25.60 -8.73
CA GLY A 303 -30.51 -26.10 -8.33
C GLY A 303 -30.58 -26.32 -6.82
N ASP A 304 -31.63 -25.75 -6.23
CA ASP A 304 -32.10 -25.88 -4.86
C ASP A 304 -31.38 -25.04 -3.78
N THR A 305 -30.07 -25.11 -3.58
CA THR A 305 -29.42 -24.45 -2.42
C THR A 305 -29.40 -22.91 -2.48
N SER A 306 -29.15 -22.33 -3.66
CA SER A 306 -29.17 -20.87 -3.88
C SER A 306 -30.57 -20.29 -3.75
N LYS A 307 -31.59 -21.09 -4.07
CA LYS A 307 -33.00 -20.73 -3.83
C LYS A 307 -33.28 -20.78 -2.33
N VAL A 308 -32.87 -21.85 -1.64
CA VAL A 308 -33.02 -22.02 -0.19
C VAL A 308 -32.35 -20.88 0.60
N ILE A 309 -31.14 -20.44 0.23
CA ILE A 309 -30.45 -19.33 0.91
C ILE A 309 -31.16 -17.99 0.66
N ASN A 310 -31.63 -17.75 -0.57
CA ASN A 310 -32.41 -16.55 -0.89
C ASN A 310 -33.79 -16.55 -0.22
N GLU A 311 -34.43 -17.70 -0.12
CA GLU A 311 -35.70 -17.91 0.59
C GLU A 311 -35.51 -17.69 2.09
N ALA A 312 -34.50 -18.29 2.72
CA ALA A 312 -34.16 -18.06 4.14
C ALA A 312 -33.80 -16.59 4.43
N ARG A 313 -33.11 -15.92 3.50
CA ARG A 313 -32.80 -14.48 3.62
C ARG A 313 -34.06 -13.62 3.49
N ASN A 314 -34.93 -13.92 2.54
CA ASN A 314 -36.21 -13.22 2.39
C ASN A 314 -37.13 -13.47 3.60
N GLU A 315 -37.12 -14.68 4.15
CA GLU A 315 -37.83 -15.03 5.38
C GLU A 315 -37.29 -14.22 6.57
N LYS A 316 -35.97 -14.07 6.71
CA LYS A 316 -35.39 -13.25 7.77
C LYS A 316 -35.66 -11.75 7.61
N ILE A 317 -35.75 -11.25 6.38
CA ILE A 317 -36.19 -9.87 6.11
C ILE A 317 -37.65 -9.69 6.55
N LEU A 318 -38.54 -10.61 6.17
CA LEU A 318 -39.95 -10.59 6.57
C LEU A 318 -40.12 -10.70 8.10
N GLU A 319 -39.31 -11.53 8.76
CA GLU A 319 -39.29 -11.66 10.22
C GLU A 319 -38.89 -10.34 10.89
N LEU A 320 -37.81 -9.70 10.44
CA LEU A 320 -37.36 -8.40 10.97
C LEU A 320 -38.38 -7.28 10.70
N GLU A 321 -39.03 -7.28 9.54
CA GLU A 321 -40.13 -6.35 9.23
C GLU A 321 -41.31 -6.56 10.20
N GLY A 322 -41.65 -7.81 10.49
CA GLY A 322 -42.66 -8.19 11.47
C GLY A 322 -42.29 -7.76 12.89
N GLU A 323 -41.05 -7.97 13.32
CA GLU A 323 -40.55 -7.56 14.63
C GLU A 323 -40.53 -6.04 14.79
N ILE A 324 -40.10 -5.29 13.77
CA ILE A 324 -40.11 -3.82 13.79
C ILE A 324 -41.54 -3.32 13.96
N LYS A 325 -42.49 -3.89 13.19
CA LYS A 325 -43.90 -3.55 13.31
C LYS A 325 -44.45 -3.88 14.69
N GLY A 326 -44.08 -5.04 15.26
CA GLY A 326 -44.46 -5.41 16.62
C GLY A 326 -43.95 -4.43 17.69
N VAL A 327 -42.70 -3.97 17.56
CA VAL A 327 -42.14 -2.95 18.47
C VAL A 327 -42.81 -1.58 18.24
N GLU A 328 -43.17 -1.23 17.02
CA GLU A 328 -43.94 -0.02 16.71
C GLU A 328 -45.34 -0.04 17.36
N ASP A 329 -46.06 -1.15 17.22
CA ASP A 329 -47.37 -1.34 17.82
C ASP A 329 -47.29 -1.28 19.35
N GLN A 330 -46.22 -1.82 19.95
CA GLN A 330 -45.96 -1.71 21.40
C GLN A 330 -45.67 -0.26 21.83
N ILE A 331 -44.86 0.47 21.06
CA ILE A 331 -44.58 1.90 21.31
C ILE A 331 -45.89 2.71 21.24
N ASP A 332 -46.74 2.45 20.27
CA ASP A 332 -47.99 3.18 20.08
C ASP A 332 -49.05 2.83 21.14
N ALA A 333 -49.17 1.55 21.51
CA ALA A 333 -50.01 1.13 22.64
C ALA A 333 -49.54 1.79 23.94
N TYR A 334 -48.23 1.79 24.22
CA TYR A 334 -47.68 2.41 25.41
C TYR A 334 -47.86 3.93 25.41
N ARG A 335 -47.71 4.60 24.25
CA ARG A 335 -48.02 6.04 24.08
C ARG A 335 -49.50 6.35 24.32
N GLN A 336 -50.42 5.44 23.98
CA GLN A 336 -51.84 5.60 24.27
C GLN A 336 -52.14 5.42 25.76
N GLU A 337 -51.54 4.42 26.41
CA GLU A 337 -51.65 4.21 27.86
C GLU A 337 -51.10 5.40 28.66
N MET A 338 -49.98 5.97 28.21
CA MET A 338 -49.40 7.22 28.76
C MET A 338 -50.38 8.39 28.71
N LYS A 339 -51.13 8.54 27.60
CA LYS A 339 -52.13 9.62 27.45
C LYS A 339 -53.31 9.44 28.41
N ASN A 340 -53.67 8.19 28.69
CA ASN A 340 -54.84 7.85 29.51
C ASN A 340 -54.53 7.84 31.02
N ASN A 341 -53.28 7.57 31.42
CA ASN A 341 -52.92 7.37 32.81
C ASN A 341 -51.98 8.46 33.36
N LYS A 342 -52.56 9.49 34.02
CA LYS A 342 -51.83 10.68 34.53
C LYS A 342 -50.91 10.43 35.74
N ASN A 343 -50.90 9.22 36.30
CA ASN A 343 -50.14 8.88 37.50
C ASN A 343 -48.81 8.15 37.23
N LEU A 344 -48.44 7.89 35.97
CA LEU A 344 -47.14 7.31 35.64
C LEU A 344 -46.02 8.33 35.86
N LYS A 345 -44.96 7.94 36.59
CA LYS A 345 -43.76 8.78 36.75
C LYS A 345 -43.08 8.97 35.39
N PRO A 346 -42.90 10.22 34.90
CA PRO A 346 -42.34 10.49 33.58
C PRO A 346 -40.96 9.87 33.33
N SER A 347 -40.14 9.73 34.38
CA SER A 347 -38.79 9.16 34.27
C SER A 347 -38.78 7.69 33.85
N ILE A 348 -39.61 6.84 34.48
CA ILE A 348 -39.66 5.40 34.19
C ILE A 348 -40.22 5.18 32.78
N ALA A 349 -41.23 5.95 32.40
CA ALA A 349 -41.84 5.89 31.10
C ALA A 349 -40.89 6.27 29.95
N LEU A 350 -40.09 7.31 30.15
CA LEU A 350 -39.07 7.74 29.19
C LEU A 350 -37.96 6.69 29.05
N THR A 351 -37.58 6.01 30.13
CA THR A 351 -36.58 4.92 30.07
C THR A 351 -37.08 3.74 29.24
N PHE A 352 -38.29 3.25 29.49
CA PHE A 352 -38.87 2.14 28.71
C PHE A 352 -39.10 2.52 27.24
N LEU A 353 -39.58 3.74 26.95
CA LEU A 353 -39.71 4.22 25.58
C LEU A 353 -38.35 4.31 24.88
N SER A 354 -37.33 4.81 25.58
CA SER A 354 -35.97 4.90 25.05
C SER A 354 -35.37 3.51 24.75
N GLU A 355 -35.68 2.50 25.56
CA GLU A 355 -35.25 1.11 25.32
C GLU A 355 -35.92 0.51 24.09
N LEU A 356 -37.24 0.67 23.94
CA LEU A 356 -37.98 0.21 22.76
C LEU A 356 -37.57 0.94 21.48
N GLU A 357 -37.33 2.26 21.55
CA GLU A 357 -36.84 3.05 20.43
C GLU A 357 -35.41 2.63 20.03
N SER A 358 -34.55 2.30 21.00
CA SER A 358 -33.20 1.78 20.72
C SER A 358 -33.23 0.38 20.08
N ASP A 359 -34.10 -0.51 20.54
CA ASP A 359 -34.29 -1.84 19.95
C ASP A 359 -34.82 -1.74 18.51
N LYS A 360 -35.77 -0.83 18.26
CA LYS A 360 -36.25 -0.51 16.91
C LYS A 360 -35.12 -0.02 16.00
N GLU A 361 -34.30 0.92 16.46
CA GLU A 361 -33.17 1.44 15.67
C GLU A 361 -32.15 0.34 15.34
N PHE A 362 -31.87 -0.55 16.30
CA PHE A 362 -30.97 -1.69 16.09
C PHE A 362 -31.50 -2.65 15.02
N LYS A 363 -32.78 -2.99 15.05
CA LYS A 363 -33.41 -3.87 14.04
C LYS A 363 -33.47 -3.21 12.65
N ILE A 364 -33.75 -1.90 12.57
CA ILE A 364 -33.70 -1.14 11.31
C ILE A 364 -32.28 -1.17 10.71
N HIS A 365 -31.25 -1.07 11.54
CA HIS A 365 -29.87 -1.17 11.06
C HIS A 365 -29.57 -2.56 10.48
N GLN A 366 -30.00 -3.65 11.14
CA GLN A 366 -29.83 -5.02 10.62
C GLN A 366 -30.56 -5.22 9.29
N LEU A 367 -31.80 -4.71 9.19
CA LEU A 367 -32.59 -4.78 7.96
C LEU A 367 -31.91 -4.04 6.79
N LYS A 368 -31.37 -2.83 7.02
CA LYS A 368 -30.62 -2.08 6.02
C LYS A 368 -29.34 -2.80 5.57
N GLU A 369 -28.65 -3.48 6.48
CA GLU A 369 -27.45 -4.26 6.16
C GLU A 369 -27.79 -5.46 5.25
N LEU A 370 -28.88 -6.19 5.55
CA LEU A 370 -29.38 -7.31 4.74
C LEU A 370 -29.92 -6.86 3.37
N GLN A 371 -30.62 -5.73 3.29
CA GLN A 371 -31.08 -5.15 2.02
C GLN A 371 -29.90 -4.73 1.13
N LEU A 372 -28.87 -4.09 1.70
CA LEU A 372 -27.66 -3.72 0.96
C LEU A 372 -26.90 -4.95 0.43
N GLN A 373 -26.91 -6.06 1.17
CA GLN A 373 -26.34 -7.33 0.69
C GLN A 373 -27.15 -7.93 -0.46
N LYS A 374 -28.49 -7.83 -0.40
CA LYS A 374 -29.39 -8.24 -1.49
C LYS A 374 -29.15 -7.42 -2.76
N ASP A 375 -29.11 -6.09 -2.67
CA ASP A 375 -28.90 -5.21 -3.82
C ASP A 375 -27.55 -5.46 -4.50
N LYS A 376 -26.49 -5.66 -3.72
CA LYS A 376 -25.16 -6.04 -4.24
C LYS A 376 -25.14 -7.40 -4.91
N THR A 377 -25.98 -8.33 -4.47
CA THR A 377 -26.11 -9.66 -5.07
C THR A 377 -26.89 -9.58 -6.39
N ILE A 378 -27.87 -8.68 -6.50
CA ILE A 378 -28.64 -8.44 -7.74
C ILE A 378 -27.75 -7.75 -8.79
N GLU A 379 -27.04 -6.69 -8.41
CA GLU A 379 -26.06 -6.00 -9.29
C GLU A 379 -24.96 -6.96 -9.79
N TYR A 380 -24.65 -7.98 -8.99
CA TYR A 380 -23.74 -9.06 -9.32
C TYR A 380 -24.31 -10.08 -10.32
N LEU A 381 -25.58 -10.46 -10.17
CA LEU A 381 -26.29 -11.35 -11.10
C LEU A 381 -26.57 -10.68 -12.45
N GLU A 382 -26.70 -9.34 -12.47
CA GLU A 382 -26.91 -8.53 -13.68
C GLU A 382 -25.60 -8.22 -14.44
N SER A 383 -24.43 -8.50 -13.85
CA SER A 383 -23.15 -8.33 -14.55
C SER A 383 -22.96 -9.42 -15.62
N GLU A 384 -22.54 -9.03 -16.83
CA GLU A 384 -22.30 -9.98 -17.93
C GLU A 384 -21.39 -11.13 -17.47
N ASN A 385 -21.81 -12.37 -17.76
CA ASN A 385 -21.07 -13.57 -17.40
C ASN A 385 -19.63 -13.48 -17.95
N VAL A 386 -18.62 -13.69 -17.09
CA VAL A 386 -17.19 -13.56 -17.45
C VAL A 386 -16.81 -14.46 -18.63
N SER A 387 -17.63 -15.47 -18.92
CA SER A 387 -17.50 -16.38 -20.06
C SER A 387 -17.86 -15.82 -21.43
N SER A 388 -18.54 -14.66 -21.53
CA SER A 388 -18.97 -14.07 -22.81
C SER A 388 -17.92 -13.17 -23.48
N PHE A 389 -16.82 -12.84 -22.79
CA PHE A 389 -15.83 -11.87 -23.28
C PHE A 389 -14.80 -12.48 -24.25
N ASP A 390 -14.54 -11.80 -25.37
CA ASP A 390 -13.44 -12.16 -26.27
C ASP A 390 -12.08 -11.67 -25.74
N ILE A 391 -11.32 -12.56 -25.11
CA ILE A 391 -10.03 -12.27 -24.49
C ILE A 391 -8.92 -12.08 -25.55
N ASN A 392 -9.21 -12.25 -26.84
CA ASN A 392 -8.25 -12.02 -27.92
C ASN A 392 -8.24 -10.57 -28.42
N THR A 393 -9.33 -9.82 -28.24
CA THR A 393 -9.43 -8.40 -28.61
C THR A 393 -8.99 -7.49 -27.45
N GLU A 394 -8.51 -6.28 -27.77
CA GLU A 394 -8.13 -5.32 -26.72
C GLU A 394 -9.35 -4.84 -25.92
N GLU A 395 -10.48 -4.64 -26.59
CA GLU A 395 -11.76 -4.24 -25.99
C GLU A 395 -12.30 -5.33 -25.06
N GLY A 396 -12.36 -6.59 -25.51
CA GLY A 396 -12.82 -7.70 -24.66
C GLY A 396 -11.91 -7.97 -23.47
N ARG A 397 -10.59 -7.73 -23.60
CA ARG A 397 -9.65 -7.75 -22.46
C ARG A 397 -9.90 -6.66 -21.44
N ILE A 398 -10.29 -5.46 -21.88
CA ILE A 398 -10.64 -4.36 -20.98
C ILE A 398 -11.93 -4.68 -20.25
N ALA A 399 -12.96 -5.16 -20.97
CA ALA A 399 -14.24 -5.57 -20.40
C ALA A 399 -14.06 -6.70 -19.36
N PHE A 400 -13.30 -7.75 -19.70
CA PHE A 400 -12.94 -8.83 -18.78
C PHE A 400 -12.25 -8.29 -17.51
N LYS A 401 -11.28 -7.38 -17.64
CA LYS A 401 -10.61 -6.76 -16.48
C LYS A 401 -11.57 -6.00 -15.58
N VAL A 402 -12.59 -5.35 -16.13
CA VAL A 402 -13.61 -4.62 -15.36
C VAL A 402 -14.50 -5.61 -14.63
N ALA A 403 -15.04 -6.61 -15.33
CA ALA A 403 -15.91 -7.64 -14.77
C ALA A 403 -15.22 -8.41 -13.63
N VAL A 404 -13.97 -8.86 -13.84
CA VAL A 404 -13.19 -9.56 -12.81
C VAL A 404 -12.93 -8.66 -11.60
N LYS A 405 -12.72 -7.35 -11.77
CA LYS A 405 -12.53 -6.41 -10.65
C LYS A 405 -13.81 -6.09 -9.88
N GLN A 406 -14.97 -6.18 -10.54
CA GLN A 406 -16.28 -6.01 -9.90
C GLN A 406 -16.61 -7.23 -9.04
N ARG A 407 -16.36 -8.45 -9.55
CA ARG A 407 -16.65 -9.71 -8.86
C ARG A 407 -15.62 -10.11 -7.80
N TYR A 408 -14.33 -10.02 -8.14
CA TYR A 408 -13.26 -10.55 -7.30
C TYR A 408 -12.49 -9.45 -6.57
N ALA A 409 -12.21 -9.70 -5.29
CA ALA A 409 -11.43 -8.83 -4.43
C ALA A 409 -9.92 -9.09 -4.58
N GLY A 410 -9.54 -10.36 -4.78
CA GLY A 410 -8.16 -10.76 -5.06
C GLY A 410 -7.95 -12.26 -5.22
N PHE A 411 -6.78 -12.64 -5.71
CA PHE A 411 -6.31 -14.01 -5.89
C PHE A 411 -4.97 -14.18 -5.17
N PHE A 412 -4.89 -15.10 -4.21
CA PHE A 412 -3.66 -15.43 -3.50
C PHE A 412 -3.01 -16.66 -4.13
N VAL A 413 -1.82 -16.46 -4.70
CA VAL A 413 -1.07 -17.50 -5.41
C VAL A 413 -0.08 -18.15 -4.46
N PHE A 414 -0.30 -19.42 -4.15
CA PHE A 414 0.58 -20.29 -3.37
C PHE A 414 1.53 -21.04 -4.30
N THR A 415 2.68 -20.42 -4.59
CA THR A 415 3.63 -20.91 -5.60
C THR A 415 4.30 -22.24 -5.26
N GLU A 416 4.34 -22.63 -3.99
CA GLU A 416 4.94 -23.91 -3.56
C GLU A 416 3.92 -25.05 -3.63
N ASP A 417 2.66 -24.75 -3.33
CA ASP A 417 1.56 -25.72 -3.31
C ASP A 417 0.85 -25.83 -4.67
N HIS A 418 1.26 -25.01 -5.65
CA HIS A 418 0.59 -24.85 -6.95
C HIS A 418 -0.92 -24.67 -6.78
N ALA A 419 -1.31 -23.71 -5.94
CA ALA A 419 -2.72 -23.43 -5.67
C ALA A 419 -3.01 -21.93 -5.69
N VAL A 420 -4.25 -21.57 -5.99
CA VAL A 420 -4.76 -20.20 -5.95
C VAL A 420 -6.00 -20.16 -5.08
N MET A 421 -5.97 -19.29 -4.06
CA MET A 421 -7.14 -18.97 -3.27
C MET A 421 -7.80 -17.70 -3.79
N VAL A 422 -9.06 -17.80 -4.17
CA VAL A 422 -9.89 -16.73 -4.73
C VAL A 422 -10.69 -16.10 -3.60
N PHE A 423 -10.76 -14.78 -3.60
CA PHE A 423 -11.54 -13.99 -2.66
C PHE A 423 -12.54 -13.16 -3.47
N GLU A 424 -13.83 -13.49 -3.37
CA GLU A 424 -14.93 -12.76 -4.02
C GLU A 424 -15.36 -11.55 -3.20
N ARG A 425 -15.78 -10.45 -3.83
CA ARG A 425 -16.24 -9.26 -3.09
C ARG A 425 -17.46 -9.50 -2.19
N THR A 426 -18.21 -10.57 -2.44
CA THR A 426 -19.32 -11.08 -1.64
C THR A 426 -18.89 -11.54 -0.25
N GLY A 427 -17.61 -11.87 -0.06
CA GLY A 427 -17.11 -12.49 1.17
C GLY A 427 -16.91 -14.00 1.05
N ALA A 428 -17.21 -14.60 -0.11
CA ALA A 428 -16.89 -16.01 -0.39
C ALA A 428 -15.41 -16.19 -0.73
N ALA A 429 -14.82 -17.30 -0.28
CA ALA A 429 -13.45 -17.66 -0.61
C ALA A 429 -13.36 -19.12 -1.05
N GLU A 430 -12.66 -19.36 -2.14
CA GLU A 430 -12.47 -20.69 -2.73
C GLU A 430 -10.97 -20.95 -2.94
N ILE A 431 -10.55 -22.22 -3.05
CA ILE A 431 -9.18 -22.57 -3.46
C ILE A 431 -9.22 -23.61 -4.56
N PHE A 432 -8.31 -23.46 -5.52
CA PHE A 432 -8.11 -24.45 -6.57
C PHE A 432 -6.63 -24.70 -6.84
N LYS A 433 -6.33 -25.87 -7.41
CA LYS A 433 -4.98 -26.26 -7.81
C LYS A 433 -4.71 -25.80 -9.24
N VAL A 434 -3.50 -25.33 -9.51
CA VAL A 434 -3.07 -24.86 -10.83
C VAL A 434 -2.01 -25.80 -11.40
N GLU A 435 -2.19 -26.20 -12.65
CA GLU A 435 -1.18 -26.96 -13.36
C GLU A 435 -0.14 -26.03 -13.99
N ILE A 436 1.10 -26.15 -13.54
CA ILE A 436 2.20 -25.31 -14.03
C ILE A 436 3.15 -26.18 -14.85
N GLN A 437 3.30 -25.86 -16.13
CA GLN A 437 4.24 -26.56 -17.00
C GLN A 437 5.59 -25.84 -17.07
N ASN A 438 6.66 -26.63 -17.18
CA ASN A 438 8.00 -26.10 -17.37
C ASN A 438 8.28 -25.76 -18.85
N ARG A 439 9.51 -25.32 -19.15
CA ARG A 439 9.90 -24.92 -20.51
C ARG A 439 9.81 -26.03 -21.56
N ARG A 440 9.77 -27.29 -21.14
CA ARG A 440 9.70 -28.49 -21.99
C ARG A 440 8.29 -29.08 -22.03
N GLY A 441 7.29 -28.40 -21.47
CA GLY A 441 5.91 -28.89 -21.40
C GLY A 441 5.67 -29.96 -20.34
N LYS A 442 6.65 -30.26 -19.47
CA LYS A 442 6.46 -31.21 -18.36
C LYS A 442 5.75 -30.50 -17.21
N VAL A 443 4.66 -31.08 -16.72
CA VAL A 443 3.94 -30.64 -15.53
C VAL A 443 4.88 -30.69 -14.32
N MET A 444 4.95 -29.59 -13.58
CA MET A 444 5.76 -29.46 -12.38
C MET A 444 4.95 -29.95 -11.18
N GLU A 445 5.54 -30.87 -10.41
CA GLU A 445 4.94 -31.31 -9.15
C GLU A 445 5.06 -30.21 -8.09
N PRO A 446 4.02 -30.00 -7.26
CA PRO A 446 4.10 -29.06 -6.15
C PRO A 446 5.08 -29.57 -5.10
N ASN A 447 5.69 -28.65 -4.34
CA ASN A 447 6.60 -29.00 -3.25
C ASN A 447 5.86 -29.71 -2.09
N ARG A 448 4.55 -29.50 -1.97
CA ARG A 448 3.67 -30.05 -0.92
C ARG A 448 2.34 -30.44 -1.54
N THR A 449 1.85 -31.62 -1.19
CA THR A 449 0.56 -32.13 -1.63
C THR A 449 -0.36 -32.29 -0.42
N ALA A 450 -1.51 -31.63 -0.48
CA ALA A 450 -2.60 -31.80 0.47
C ALA A 450 -3.91 -31.87 -0.30
N ASP A 451 -4.93 -32.46 0.32
CA ASP A 451 -6.29 -32.42 -0.19
C ASP A 451 -6.83 -30.99 -0.18
N THR A 452 -7.75 -30.68 -1.08
CA THR A 452 -8.28 -29.33 -1.36
C THR A 452 -8.92 -28.69 -0.12
N ILE A 453 -9.72 -29.43 0.65
CA ILE A 453 -10.33 -28.93 1.91
C ILE A 453 -9.25 -28.62 2.95
N THR A 454 -8.33 -29.57 3.16
CA THR A 454 -7.27 -29.43 4.16
C THR A 454 -6.38 -28.24 3.81
N LEU A 455 -6.01 -28.12 2.53
CA LEU A 455 -5.24 -27.01 2.00
C LEU A 455 -5.99 -25.68 2.19
N PHE A 456 -7.28 -25.62 1.87
CA PHE A 456 -8.11 -24.43 2.07
C PHE A 456 -8.05 -23.94 3.52
N GLN A 457 -8.34 -24.83 4.48
CA GLN A 457 -8.37 -24.49 5.90
C GLN A 457 -7.00 -24.06 6.41
N GLU A 458 -5.94 -24.77 6.04
CA GLU A 458 -4.57 -24.43 6.41
C GLU A 458 -4.16 -23.05 5.88
N LYS A 459 -4.40 -22.78 4.59
CA LYS A 459 -4.02 -21.50 3.97
C LYS A 459 -4.88 -20.36 4.48
N LEU A 460 -6.16 -20.57 4.74
CA LEU A 460 -7.03 -19.55 5.31
C LEU A 460 -6.60 -19.20 6.74
N LYS A 461 -6.32 -20.19 7.59
CA LYS A 461 -5.75 -19.97 8.94
C LYS A 461 -4.41 -19.24 8.87
N TYR A 462 -3.56 -19.62 7.91
CA TYR A 462 -2.29 -18.95 7.68
C TYR A 462 -2.47 -17.48 7.30
N LEU A 463 -3.34 -17.17 6.35
CA LEU A 463 -3.63 -15.80 5.94
C LEU A 463 -4.25 -14.98 7.08
N LYS A 464 -5.10 -15.59 7.92
CA LYS A 464 -5.63 -14.97 9.14
C LYS A 464 -4.51 -14.57 10.10
N LYS A 465 -3.65 -15.51 10.48
CA LYS A 465 -2.49 -15.22 11.35
C LYS A 465 -1.55 -14.19 10.72
N LEU A 466 -1.32 -14.28 9.42
CA LEU A 466 -0.51 -13.32 8.70
C LEU A 466 -1.12 -11.92 8.73
N SER A 467 -2.45 -11.82 8.60
CA SER A 467 -3.17 -10.54 8.65
C SER A 467 -3.08 -9.87 10.01
N GLU A 468 -2.97 -10.61 11.13
CA GLU A 468 -2.80 -10.03 12.47
C GLU A 468 -1.52 -9.20 12.60
N ASN A 469 -0.48 -9.56 11.84
CA ASN A 469 0.78 -8.83 11.79
C ASN A 469 0.68 -7.49 11.04
N TYR A 470 -0.40 -7.28 10.28
CA TYR A 470 -0.66 -6.07 9.51
C TYR A 470 -1.90 -5.36 10.05
N LYS A 471 -1.89 -4.03 10.13
CA LYS A 471 -3.09 -3.25 10.54
C LYS A 471 -3.65 -2.36 9.42
N GLU A 472 -3.01 -2.39 8.23
CA GLU A 472 -3.41 -1.69 7.01
C GLU A 472 -2.94 -2.45 5.76
N GLY A 473 -3.58 -2.21 4.60
CA GLY A 473 -3.20 -2.79 3.31
C GLY A 473 -4.14 -3.89 2.83
N LYS A 474 -4.04 -4.23 1.53
CA LYS A 474 -5.04 -5.06 0.85
C LYS A 474 -5.20 -6.47 1.44
N LEU A 475 -4.14 -7.12 1.93
CA LEU A 475 -4.27 -8.39 2.66
C LEU A 475 -5.13 -8.23 3.93
N TYR A 476 -4.88 -7.21 4.75
CA TYR A 476 -5.63 -6.97 5.97
C TYR A 476 -7.09 -6.59 5.68
N GLU A 477 -7.32 -5.75 4.68
CA GLU A 477 -8.67 -5.38 4.21
C GLU A 477 -9.45 -6.60 3.74
N LEU A 478 -8.82 -7.44 2.92
CA LEU A 478 -9.41 -8.71 2.48
C LEU A 478 -9.68 -9.59 3.70
N VAL A 479 -8.70 -9.99 4.50
CA VAL A 479 -8.97 -10.95 5.60
C VAL A 479 -9.97 -10.43 6.64
N LYS A 480 -10.02 -9.13 6.92
CA LYS A 480 -10.99 -8.54 7.88
C LYS A 480 -12.42 -8.45 7.33
N ALA A 481 -12.58 -8.19 6.04
CA ALA A 481 -13.91 -8.10 5.42
C ALA A 481 -14.65 -9.45 5.44
N TYR A 482 -13.90 -10.56 5.57
CA TYR A 482 -14.44 -11.90 5.49
C TYR A 482 -14.77 -12.36 6.91
N LYS A 483 -15.99 -12.03 7.36
CA LYS A 483 -16.58 -12.63 8.56
C LYS A 483 -16.82 -14.12 8.27
N VAL A 484 -16.43 -14.97 9.21
CA VAL A 484 -16.24 -16.43 9.09
C VAL A 484 -17.53 -17.24 8.90
N ASN A 485 -18.66 -16.64 8.53
CA ASN A 485 -19.95 -17.26 8.83
C ASN A 485 -20.60 -18.16 7.79
N ASP A 486 -20.12 -18.28 6.55
CA ASP A 486 -20.55 -19.38 5.67
C ASP A 486 -19.42 -19.68 4.68
N ILE A 487 -18.75 -20.80 4.88
CA ILE A 487 -17.68 -21.29 4.01
C ILE A 487 -18.24 -22.48 3.27
N ASP A 488 -18.75 -22.26 2.06
CA ASP A 488 -18.99 -23.35 1.13
C ASP A 488 -17.65 -23.82 0.56
N VAL A 489 -17.23 -25.02 0.95
CA VAL A 489 -16.10 -25.71 0.34
C VAL A 489 -16.67 -26.59 -0.76
N PHE A 490 -16.74 -26.07 -1.98
CA PHE A 490 -17.28 -26.84 -3.11
C PHE A 490 -16.24 -27.82 -3.68
N GLU A 491 -16.02 -28.94 -2.99
CA GLU A 491 -15.28 -30.07 -3.57
C GLU A 491 -16.02 -30.67 -4.78
N GLU A 492 -17.35 -30.67 -4.75
CA GLU A 492 -18.20 -31.17 -5.84
C GLU A 492 -18.16 -30.27 -7.07
N GLU A 493 -18.06 -28.94 -6.95
CA GLU A 493 -17.92 -28.06 -8.12
C GLU A 493 -16.60 -28.30 -8.87
N TYR A 494 -15.53 -28.68 -8.17
CA TYR A 494 -14.25 -28.96 -8.80
C TYR A 494 -14.31 -30.20 -9.69
N ILE A 495 -15.00 -31.25 -9.21
CA ILE A 495 -15.26 -32.49 -9.93
C ILE A 495 -16.27 -32.25 -11.07
N ASN A 496 -17.34 -31.49 -10.81
CA ASN A 496 -18.38 -31.16 -11.79
C ASN A 496 -17.89 -30.24 -12.93
N ARG A 497 -16.78 -29.52 -12.74
CA ARG A 497 -16.08 -28.74 -13.78
C ARG A 497 -15.13 -29.57 -14.64
N GLY A 498 -15.12 -30.91 -14.49
CA GLY A 498 -14.35 -31.83 -15.34
C GLY A 498 -12.85 -31.88 -15.03
N LEU A 499 -12.43 -31.47 -13.84
CA LEU A 499 -11.05 -31.55 -13.38
C LEU A 499 -10.82 -32.89 -12.68
N PRO A 500 -9.76 -33.65 -13.03
CA PRO A 500 -9.53 -34.97 -12.46
C PRO A 500 -9.33 -34.87 -10.94
N GLN A 501 -9.91 -35.81 -10.19
CA GLN A 501 -9.66 -35.90 -8.75
C GLN A 501 -8.15 -36.04 -8.50
N PRO A 502 -7.59 -35.28 -7.54
CA PRO A 502 -6.21 -35.49 -7.15
C PRO A 502 -6.06 -36.89 -6.56
N LEU A 503 -5.01 -37.61 -6.98
CA LEU A 503 -4.58 -38.83 -6.32
C LEU A 503 -4.36 -38.52 -4.83
N SER A 504 -5.22 -39.06 -3.98
CA SER A 504 -5.09 -38.95 -2.52
C SER A 504 -3.84 -39.71 -2.07
N TYR A 505 -3.09 -39.13 -1.13
CA TYR A 505 -1.93 -39.79 -0.53
C TYR A 505 -2.16 -39.96 0.97
N GLN A 506 -2.01 -41.21 1.42
CA GLN A 506 -1.89 -41.61 2.82
C GLN A 506 -0.53 -41.16 3.36
N ARG A 507 -0.50 -40.54 4.55
CA ARG A 507 0.77 -40.34 5.27
C ARG A 507 1.17 -41.65 5.94
N ASP A 508 2.31 -42.20 5.56
CA ASP A 508 3.15 -42.93 6.50
C ASP A 508 3.93 -41.89 7.31
N PHE A 509 3.75 -41.93 8.64
CA PHE A 509 4.54 -41.15 9.58
C PHE A 509 5.77 -41.97 9.94
N ASP A 510 6.95 -41.50 9.53
CA ASP A 510 8.24 -41.79 10.19
C ASP A 510 8.99 -40.48 10.43
#